data_AF-A0A0B8WBU5-F1
#
_entry.id   AF-A0A0B8WBU5-F1
#
_cell.length_a   1.000
_cell.length_b   1.000
_cell.length_c   1.000
_cell.angle_alpha   90.00
_cell.angle_beta   90.00
_cell.angle_gamma   90.00
#
_symmetry.space_group_name_H-M   'P 1'
#
loop_
_entity.id
_entity.type
_entity.pdbx_description
1 polymer ?
#
loop_
_entity_poly.entity_id
_entity_poly.type
_entity_poly.pdbx_seq_one_letter_code
_entity_poly.pdbx_strand_id
1 'polypeptide(L)'
;MNDKQGIKGAQSQTINNAFEKAKDPLTLDYLASTNGFPNASMAGYCARCASAKPGQVEALTNQIQQVVAEATKTQKIKRSCIEASLQRDVGNTGYTCNGTKKEAFENSGASAPCLNQKVVNFLQFALNKAINCMSTGRDPIDSRFILKKINNETAFNFFVAYSGGVGIGQLTSDPVKEIAGWKKGKTLHEGNAKHILEGVLNSSNPSCAPFAEILKNEDETAPPLPGSPKNYCTWVSPGEGLARNLIYALGYYVYMRDDVIRPAMEKRSPVMAKNNDLLNYFTLVAYGPGGPAQSLAMLRNFRLSDKSNPEDVKTKILKNSGYVNQTEEKMLELLGHLKEEPYSNHDKKGNTCVE
;
A
#
# COMPACT_ATOMS: atom_id res chain seq x y z
N MET A 1 22.28 10.12 1.89
CA MET A 1 21.88 9.24 3.00
C MET A 1 21.24 10.11 4.07
N ASN A 2 20.04 9.74 4.51
CA ASN A 2 19.40 10.38 5.65
C ASN A 2 20.29 10.17 6.88
N ASP A 3 20.47 11.19 7.73
CA ASP A 3 21.05 10.92 9.05
C ASP A 3 20.06 10.03 9.83
N LYS A 4 20.55 9.29 10.83
CA LYS A 4 19.71 8.39 11.64
C LYS A 4 18.53 9.10 12.35
N GLN A 5 18.49 10.43 12.35
CA GLN A 5 17.45 11.25 12.94
C GLN A 5 16.54 11.90 11.86
N GLY A 6 16.88 11.78 10.58
CA GLY A 6 16.24 12.47 9.46
C GLY A 6 16.31 14.00 9.53
N ILE A 7 17.30 14.62 10.19
CA ILE A 7 17.20 16.05 10.57
C ILE A 7 17.99 16.99 9.64
N LYS A 8 19.22 16.68 9.24
CA LYS A 8 20.03 17.63 8.46
C LYS A 8 19.51 17.74 7.02
N GLY A 9 18.79 18.84 6.74
CA GLY A 9 18.26 19.18 5.41
C GLY A 9 16.82 18.72 5.14
N ALA A 10 16.20 17.91 6.00
CA ALA A 10 14.83 17.43 5.80
C ALA A 10 13.78 18.53 6.05
N GLN A 11 13.96 19.37 7.08
CA GLN A 11 12.97 20.39 7.45
C GLN A 11 12.63 21.37 6.31
N SER A 12 13.58 21.61 5.39
CA SER A 12 13.41 22.52 4.25
C SER A 12 12.97 21.84 2.95
N GLN A 13 12.83 20.51 2.91
CA GLN A 13 12.38 19.85 1.68
C GLN A 13 10.90 20.13 1.42
N THR A 14 10.60 20.47 0.16
CA THR A 14 9.24 20.72 -0.35
C THR A 14 8.25 19.62 0.05
N ILE A 15 8.74 18.38 0.15
CA ILE A 15 7.99 17.19 0.52
C ILE A 15 7.38 17.25 1.93
N ASN A 16 8.15 17.73 2.91
CA ASN A 16 7.74 17.82 4.30
C ASN A 16 6.77 19.01 4.48
N ASN A 17 7.04 20.12 3.78
CA ASN A 17 6.15 21.28 3.73
C ASN A 17 4.80 20.98 3.07
N ALA A 18 4.80 20.15 2.01
CA ALA A 18 3.58 19.72 1.33
C ALA A 18 2.68 18.91 2.27
N PHE A 19 3.27 18.03 3.09
CA PHE A 19 2.53 17.28 4.11
C PHE A 19 1.91 18.21 5.18
N GLU A 20 2.66 19.17 5.71
CA GLU A 20 2.14 20.09 6.75
C GLU A 20 0.97 20.96 6.25
N LYS A 21 0.91 21.21 4.94
CA LYS A 21 -0.17 21.98 4.29
C LYS A 21 -1.35 21.11 3.86
N ALA A 22 -1.21 19.78 3.82
CA ALA A 22 -2.27 18.89 3.37
C ALA A 22 -3.48 18.93 4.33
N LYS A 23 -4.69 19.00 3.76
CA LYS A 23 -5.99 19.09 4.48
C LYS A 23 -6.99 18.07 3.98
N ASP A 24 -6.53 17.04 3.27
CA ASP A 24 -7.35 15.94 2.79
C ASP A 24 -7.86 15.05 3.94
N PRO A 25 -8.90 14.22 3.69
CA PRO A 25 -9.50 13.38 4.72
C PRO A 25 -8.51 12.48 5.48
N LEU A 26 -7.52 11.90 4.79
CA LEU A 26 -6.58 10.96 5.42
C LEU A 26 -5.56 11.71 6.30
N THR A 27 -5.10 12.87 5.87
CA THR A 27 -4.19 13.71 6.67
C THR A 27 -4.91 14.30 7.88
N LEU A 28 -6.15 14.78 7.72
CA LEU A 28 -6.96 15.29 8.84
C LEU A 28 -7.21 14.21 9.90
N ASP A 29 -7.49 13.00 9.45
CA ASP A 29 -7.69 11.84 10.31
C ASP A 29 -6.40 11.44 11.06
N TYR A 30 -5.24 11.49 10.41
CA TYR A 30 -3.95 11.34 11.09
C TYR A 30 -3.70 12.45 12.13
N LEU A 31 -3.93 13.72 11.78
CA LEU A 31 -3.74 14.84 12.69
C LEU A 31 -4.65 14.74 13.91
N ALA A 32 -5.90 14.30 13.72
CA ALA A 32 -6.84 14.06 14.82
C ALA A 32 -6.38 12.90 15.73
N SER A 33 -5.81 11.84 15.15
CA SER A 33 -5.29 10.71 15.92
C SER A 33 -4.05 11.04 16.76
N THR A 34 -3.28 12.06 16.37
CA THR A 34 -1.98 12.40 16.98
C THR A 34 -1.98 13.65 17.86
N ASN A 35 -2.86 14.63 17.60
CA ASN A 35 -2.89 15.89 18.36
C ASN A 35 -4.18 16.08 19.18
N GLY A 36 -5.08 15.09 19.19
CA GLY A 36 -6.47 15.31 19.59
C GLY A 36 -7.25 16.11 18.54
N PHE A 37 -8.58 16.17 18.69
CA PHE A 37 -9.46 16.71 17.65
C PHE A 37 -9.12 18.15 17.23
N PRO A 38 -8.93 18.42 15.92
CA PRO A 38 -9.09 19.78 15.43
C PRO A 38 -10.56 20.19 15.64
N ASN A 39 -10.77 21.47 15.98
CA ASN A 39 -12.08 22.06 16.26
C ASN A 39 -13.17 21.55 15.28
N ALA A 40 -14.35 21.25 15.83
CA ALA A 40 -15.53 20.68 15.17
C ALA A 40 -16.13 21.52 14.01
N SER A 41 -15.39 22.52 13.52
CA SER A 41 -15.78 23.43 12.45
C SER A 41 -15.14 23.12 11.09
N MET A 42 -14.37 22.04 10.94
CA MET A 42 -13.86 21.63 9.62
C MET A 42 -14.90 20.79 8.87
N ALA A 43 -15.36 21.29 7.73
CA ALA A 43 -16.25 20.57 6.82
C ALA A 43 -15.58 19.24 6.35
N GLY A 44 -16.33 18.14 6.38
CA GLY A 44 -15.83 16.78 6.10
C GLY A 44 -15.64 15.88 7.34
N TYR A 45 -16.02 16.35 8.53
CA TYR A 45 -15.81 15.64 9.80
C TYR A 45 -16.89 14.57 10.11
N CYS A 46 -16.46 13.40 10.62
CA CYS A 46 -17.34 12.35 11.15
C CYS A 46 -17.84 12.71 12.56
N ALA A 47 -19.11 13.09 12.66
CA ALA A 47 -19.76 13.58 13.87
C ALA A 47 -19.75 12.61 15.08
N ARG A 48 -19.38 11.33 14.91
CA ARG A 48 -19.37 10.33 16.00
C ARG A 48 -18.19 10.45 16.97
N CYS A 49 -17.18 11.26 16.67
CA CYS A 49 -15.96 11.35 17.46
C CYS A 49 -15.89 12.59 18.38
N ALA A 50 -16.84 13.52 18.31
CA ALA A 50 -16.72 14.90 18.79
C ALA A 50 -16.66 15.15 20.32
N SER A 51 -16.62 14.12 21.18
CA SER A 51 -16.83 14.30 22.64
C SER A 51 -15.69 13.83 23.55
N ALA A 52 -14.49 13.53 23.05
CA ALA A 52 -13.37 13.06 23.87
C ALA A 52 -12.19 14.05 23.96
N LYS A 53 -11.59 14.17 25.16
CA LYS A 53 -10.41 15.02 25.43
C LYS A 53 -9.15 14.49 24.72
N PRO A 54 -8.16 15.32 24.33
CA PRO A 54 -7.02 14.93 23.48
C PRO A 54 -6.29 13.62 23.88
N GLY A 55 -5.97 13.43 25.16
CA GLY A 55 -5.31 12.20 25.63
C GLY A 55 -6.20 10.95 25.67
N GLN A 56 -7.53 11.12 25.67
CA GLN A 56 -8.49 10.01 25.54
C GLN A 56 -8.71 9.64 24.07
N VAL A 57 -8.45 10.55 23.13
CA VAL A 57 -8.64 10.34 21.68
C VAL A 57 -7.54 9.48 21.09
N GLU A 58 -6.29 9.70 21.48
CA GLU A 58 -5.18 8.84 21.05
C GLU A 58 -5.36 7.42 21.61
N ALA A 59 -5.71 7.30 22.89
CA ALA A 59 -6.02 6.02 23.53
C ALA A 59 -7.23 5.33 22.86
N LEU A 60 -8.31 6.06 22.58
CA LEU A 60 -9.52 5.53 21.93
C LEU A 60 -9.28 5.20 20.45
N THR A 61 -8.47 5.97 19.73
CA THR A 61 -8.13 5.71 18.32
C THR A 61 -7.21 4.50 18.22
N ASN A 62 -6.22 4.40 19.10
CA ASN A 62 -5.38 3.22 19.21
C ASN A 62 -6.20 1.99 19.62
N GLN A 63 -7.14 2.13 20.56
CA GLN A 63 -8.10 1.08 20.92
C GLN A 63 -9.03 0.71 19.79
N ILE A 64 -9.61 1.65 19.03
CA ILE A 64 -10.49 1.35 17.89
C ILE A 64 -9.68 0.69 16.79
N GLN A 65 -8.48 1.18 16.47
CA GLN A 65 -7.61 0.53 15.49
C GLN A 65 -7.16 -0.85 15.95
N GLN A 66 -6.93 -1.05 17.25
CA GLN A 66 -6.58 -2.34 17.82
C GLN A 66 -7.78 -3.29 17.82
N VAL A 67 -8.97 -2.85 18.23
CA VAL A 67 -10.21 -3.63 18.18
C VAL A 67 -10.58 -3.98 16.74
N VAL A 68 -10.41 -3.05 15.80
CA VAL A 68 -10.61 -3.32 14.37
C VAL A 68 -9.54 -4.29 13.87
N ALA A 69 -8.26 -4.11 14.19
CA ALA A 69 -7.19 -5.03 13.77
C ALA A 69 -7.35 -6.43 14.37
N GLU A 70 -7.82 -6.54 15.62
CA GLU A 70 -8.15 -7.78 16.31
C GLU A 70 -9.39 -8.44 15.67
N ALA A 71 -10.40 -7.64 15.30
CA ALA A 71 -11.58 -8.12 14.57
C ALA A 71 -11.26 -8.55 13.12
N THR A 72 -10.34 -7.86 12.45
CA THR A 72 -9.89 -8.17 11.09
C THR A 72 -8.69 -9.12 11.06
N LYS A 73 -8.15 -9.53 12.22
CA LYS A 73 -6.94 -10.37 12.35
C LYS A 73 -5.77 -9.88 11.47
N THR A 74 -5.64 -8.57 11.27
CA THR A 74 -4.57 -7.96 10.47
C THR A 74 -3.42 -7.54 11.38
N GLN A 75 -2.19 -7.82 10.95
CA GLN A 75 -1.01 -7.36 11.66
C GLN A 75 -0.60 -5.97 11.17
N LYS A 76 -0.12 -5.09 12.05
CA LYS A 76 0.37 -3.77 11.67
C LYS A 76 1.82 -3.86 11.21
N ILE A 77 2.17 -3.17 10.13
CA ILE A 77 3.56 -2.99 9.72
C ILE A 77 4.23 -2.01 10.68
N LYS A 78 5.38 -2.42 11.24
CA LYS A 78 6.16 -1.64 12.18
C LYS A 78 6.85 -0.46 11.50
N ARG A 79 6.89 0.67 12.22
CA ARG A 79 7.55 1.90 11.77
C ARG A 79 9.01 1.68 11.41
N SER A 80 9.74 0.94 12.26
CA SER A 80 11.16 0.67 12.08
C SER A 80 11.47 -0.01 10.75
N CYS A 81 10.57 -0.85 10.24
CA CYS A 81 10.75 -1.48 8.93
C CYS A 81 10.45 -0.54 7.76
N ILE A 82 9.53 0.42 7.93
CA ILE A 82 9.33 1.51 6.96
C ILE A 82 10.55 2.43 6.94
N GLU A 83 11.06 2.81 8.12
CA GLU A 83 12.28 3.62 8.27
C GLU A 83 13.49 2.95 7.63
N ALA A 84 13.69 1.65 7.88
CA ALA A 84 14.75 0.86 7.28
C ALA A 84 14.60 0.76 5.75
N SER A 85 13.37 0.60 5.25
CA SER A 85 13.10 0.59 3.80
C SER A 85 13.49 1.92 3.17
N LEU A 86 13.09 3.05 3.76
CA LEU A 86 13.38 4.40 3.27
C LEU A 86 14.89 4.74 3.21
N GLN A 87 15.76 3.93 3.83
CA GLN A 87 17.21 4.06 3.69
C GLN A 87 17.78 3.40 2.42
N ARG A 88 16.99 2.56 1.74
CA ARG A 88 17.40 1.86 0.53
C ARG A 88 17.36 2.77 -0.69
N ASP A 89 18.21 2.47 -1.67
CA ASP A 89 18.21 3.13 -2.96
C ASP A 89 17.10 2.56 -3.86
N VAL A 90 16.25 3.44 -4.39
CA VAL A 90 15.10 3.11 -5.23
C VAL A 90 15.32 3.44 -6.70
N GLY A 91 16.48 4.00 -7.07
CA GLY A 91 16.92 4.23 -8.46
C GLY A 91 16.05 5.15 -9.32
N ASN A 92 14.98 5.73 -8.78
CA ASN A 92 13.99 6.51 -9.51
C ASN A 92 13.86 7.94 -9.00
N THR A 93 13.58 8.88 -9.91
CA THR A 93 13.38 10.30 -9.57
C THR A 93 12.05 10.50 -8.82
N GLY A 94 12.12 11.16 -7.66
CA GLY A 94 10.95 11.62 -6.91
C GLY A 94 10.45 12.99 -7.38
N TYR A 95 9.16 13.24 -7.22
CA TYR A 95 8.51 14.50 -7.58
C TYR A 95 7.64 15.04 -6.45
N THR A 96 7.65 16.35 -6.27
CA THR A 96 6.66 17.08 -5.49
C THR A 96 5.67 17.75 -6.42
N CYS A 97 4.49 18.08 -5.90
CA CYS A 97 3.42 18.65 -6.69
C CYS A 97 2.91 19.96 -6.07
N ASN A 98 2.87 21.00 -6.89
CA ASN A 98 2.22 22.26 -6.58
C ASN A 98 1.01 22.41 -7.51
N GLY A 99 -0.17 22.02 -7.03
CA GLY A 99 -1.34 21.79 -7.88
C GLY A 99 -1.06 20.66 -8.89
N THR A 100 -1.17 20.95 -10.18
CA THR A 100 -0.92 20.00 -11.28
C THR A 100 0.52 20.01 -11.79
N LYS A 101 1.37 20.94 -11.32
CA LYS A 101 2.76 21.05 -11.75
C LYS A 101 3.64 20.10 -10.93
N LYS A 102 4.39 19.25 -11.63
CA LYS A 102 5.41 18.38 -11.03
C LYS A 102 6.75 19.12 -10.95
N GLU A 103 7.40 19.01 -9.81
CA GLU A 103 8.73 19.55 -9.54
C GLU A 103 9.59 18.41 -8.99
N ALA A 104 10.64 18.03 -9.72
CA ALA A 104 11.62 17.08 -9.19
C ALA A 104 12.31 17.71 -7.98
N PHE A 105 12.43 16.98 -6.88
CA PHE A 105 13.15 17.48 -5.71
C PHE A 105 14.59 16.95 -5.67
N GLU A 106 15.48 17.74 -5.07
CA GLU A 106 16.86 17.33 -4.84
C GLU A 106 16.90 16.21 -3.79
N ASN A 107 17.26 15.01 -4.24
CA ASN A 107 17.49 13.87 -3.37
C ASN A 107 18.79 14.04 -2.59
N SER A 108 18.87 13.50 -1.35
CA SER A 108 20.13 13.44 -0.60
C SER A 108 21.03 12.28 -1.09
N GLY A 109 21.20 12.15 -2.41
CA GLY A 109 21.88 11.03 -3.07
C GLY A 109 21.09 10.54 -4.28
N ALA A 110 21.27 9.26 -4.65
CA ALA A 110 20.78 8.72 -5.92
C ALA A 110 19.24 8.68 -6.08
N SER A 111 18.43 8.62 -5.00
CA SER A 111 16.96 8.53 -5.17
C SER A 111 16.07 8.74 -3.93
N ALA A 112 16.61 8.76 -2.69
CA ALA A 112 15.79 8.75 -1.48
C ALA A 112 15.41 10.17 -0.97
N PRO A 113 14.12 10.47 -0.72
CA PRO A 113 13.69 11.71 -0.09
C PRO A 113 14.16 11.76 1.38
N CYS A 114 14.45 12.97 1.87
CA CYS A 114 14.65 13.19 3.30
C CYS A 114 13.29 13.43 3.95
N LEU A 115 12.64 12.35 4.36
CA LEU A 115 11.37 12.42 5.09
C LEU A 115 11.63 12.66 6.58
N ASN A 116 10.91 13.61 7.17
CA ASN A 116 10.94 13.80 8.61
C ASN A 116 10.07 12.73 9.32
N GLN A 117 10.23 12.63 10.65
CA GLN A 117 9.49 11.64 11.45
C GLN A 117 7.96 11.78 11.34
N LYS A 118 7.44 13.00 11.12
CA LYS A 118 5.98 13.20 10.96
C LYS A 118 5.47 12.52 9.69
N VAL A 119 6.19 12.63 8.58
CA VAL A 119 5.82 11.99 7.31
C VAL A 119 5.96 10.47 7.41
N VAL A 120 6.99 9.96 8.09
CA VAL A 120 7.15 8.52 8.35
C VAL A 120 6.01 7.97 9.20
N ASN A 121 5.63 8.66 10.28
CA ASN A 121 4.51 8.28 11.13
C ASN A 121 3.18 8.30 10.32
N PHE A 122 2.98 9.32 9.49
CA PHE A 122 1.83 9.39 8.59
C PHE A 122 1.80 8.23 7.59
N LEU A 123 2.93 7.87 7.00
CA LEU A 123 3.04 6.72 6.09
C LEU A 123 2.64 5.42 6.78
N GLN A 124 3.17 5.17 7.98
CA GLN A 124 2.81 4.00 8.77
C GLN A 124 1.31 3.97 9.09
N PHE A 125 0.75 5.12 9.50
CA PHE A 125 -0.67 5.27 9.78
C PHE A 125 -1.53 4.97 8.54
N ALA A 126 -1.25 5.66 7.44
CA ALA A 126 -2.00 5.56 6.18
C ALA A 126 -2.02 4.12 5.66
N LEU A 127 -0.86 3.47 5.63
CA LEU A 127 -0.72 2.11 5.15
C LEU A 127 -1.50 1.10 6.00
N ASN A 128 -1.30 1.13 7.32
CA ASN A 128 -1.98 0.19 8.22
C ASN A 128 -3.48 0.43 8.24
N LYS A 129 -3.91 1.70 8.13
CA LYS A 129 -5.33 2.04 8.00
C LYS A 129 -5.92 1.51 6.69
N ALA A 130 -5.19 1.60 5.57
CA ALA A 130 -5.60 1.03 4.30
C ALA A 130 -5.69 -0.51 4.34
N ILE A 131 -4.70 -1.19 4.93
CA ILE A 131 -4.70 -2.65 5.12
C ILE A 131 -5.93 -3.09 5.93
N ASN A 132 -6.22 -2.41 7.05
CA ASN A 132 -7.38 -2.71 7.87
C ASN A 132 -8.70 -2.47 7.13
N CYS A 133 -8.81 -1.37 6.38
CA CYS A 133 -9.98 -1.12 5.55
C CYS A 133 -10.23 -2.27 4.57
N MET A 134 -9.21 -2.60 3.78
CA MET A 134 -9.30 -3.58 2.69
C MET A 134 -9.40 -5.03 3.16
N SER A 135 -9.18 -5.30 4.44
CA SER A 135 -9.32 -6.63 5.04
C SER A 135 -10.73 -6.91 5.60
N THR A 136 -11.64 -5.93 5.54
CA THR A 136 -13.01 -6.08 6.08
C THR A 136 -13.87 -6.94 5.16
N GLY A 137 -14.60 -7.91 5.73
CA GLY A 137 -15.56 -8.73 4.98
C GLY A 137 -14.94 -9.77 4.06
N ARG A 138 -13.64 -10.05 4.20
CA ARG A 138 -12.87 -11.00 3.37
C ARG A 138 -11.69 -11.56 4.15
N ASP A 139 -10.92 -12.45 3.52
CA ASP A 139 -9.67 -12.95 4.12
C ASP A 139 -8.73 -11.78 4.41
N PRO A 140 -8.13 -11.69 5.62
CA PRO A 140 -7.25 -10.59 5.98
C PRO A 140 -6.07 -10.46 5.02
N ILE A 141 -5.66 -9.22 4.73
CA ILE A 141 -4.42 -8.98 4.00
C ILE A 141 -3.24 -9.36 4.87
N ASP A 142 -2.29 -10.12 4.30
CA ASP A 142 -1.02 -10.40 4.96
C ASP A 142 -0.06 -9.22 4.79
N SER A 143 0.07 -8.45 5.86
CA SER A 143 0.91 -7.26 5.92
C SER A 143 2.38 -7.53 5.58
N ARG A 144 2.88 -8.76 5.76
CA ARG A 144 4.26 -9.10 5.39
C ARG A 144 4.46 -9.02 3.89
N PHE A 145 3.47 -9.46 3.11
CA PHE A 145 3.52 -9.42 1.65
C PHE A 145 3.33 -8.01 1.12
N ILE A 146 2.48 -7.20 1.75
CA ILE A 146 2.34 -5.77 1.40
C ILE A 146 3.62 -5.00 1.69
N LEU A 147 4.23 -5.23 2.86
CA LEU A 147 5.54 -4.69 3.20
C LEU A 147 6.57 -5.04 2.13
N LYS A 148 6.73 -6.33 1.83
CA LYS A 148 7.66 -6.82 0.81
C LYS A 148 7.43 -6.17 -0.55
N LYS A 149 6.17 -6.10 -0.98
CA LYS A 149 5.78 -5.45 -2.24
C LYS A 149 6.21 -3.99 -2.24
N ILE A 150 5.70 -3.17 -1.33
CA ILE A 150 6.00 -1.72 -1.31
C ILE A 150 7.50 -1.46 -1.14
N ASN A 151 8.17 -2.27 -0.32
CA ASN A 151 9.61 -2.22 -0.14
C ASN A 151 10.35 -2.48 -1.46
N ASN A 152 9.92 -3.45 -2.27
CA ASN A 152 10.48 -3.71 -3.59
C ASN A 152 10.19 -2.57 -4.59
N GLU A 153 8.97 -2.08 -4.62
CA GLU A 153 8.50 -1.09 -5.61
C GLU A 153 9.11 0.30 -5.40
N THR A 154 9.09 0.79 -4.16
CA THR A 154 9.42 2.20 -3.87
C THR A 154 10.19 2.40 -2.60
N ALA A 155 10.47 1.34 -1.84
CA ALA A 155 10.98 1.46 -0.48
C ALA A 155 10.18 2.48 0.37
N PHE A 156 8.85 2.52 0.17
CA PHE A 156 7.89 3.46 0.78
C PHE A 156 7.97 4.92 0.29
N ASN A 157 8.76 5.20 -0.74
CA ASN A 157 8.78 6.50 -1.39
C ASN A 157 7.54 6.69 -2.29
N PHE A 158 6.52 7.36 -1.75
CA PHE A 158 5.26 7.60 -2.46
C PHE A 158 5.30 8.77 -3.45
N PHE A 159 6.45 9.42 -3.60
CA PHE A 159 6.65 10.55 -4.51
C PHE A 159 7.25 10.16 -5.86
N VAL A 160 7.45 8.86 -6.10
CA VAL A 160 8.03 8.35 -7.35
C VAL A 160 6.97 8.32 -8.44
N ALA A 161 7.28 8.84 -9.64
CA ALA A 161 6.41 8.71 -10.79
C ALA A 161 7.17 8.68 -12.12
N TYR A 162 6.96 7.63 -12.91
CA TYR A 162 7.50 7.52 -14.26
C TYR A 162 6.55 6.69 -15.14
N SER A 163 6.93 6.46 -16.40
CA SER A 163 6.08 5.75 -17.36
C SER A 163 5.70 4.33 -16.94
N GLY A 164 6.49 3.70 -16.06
CA GLY A 164 6.26 2.34 -15.58
C GLY A 164 5.51 2.23 -14.26
N GLY A 165 5.19 3.34 -13.58
CA GLY A 165 4.48 3.30 -12.30
C GLY A 165 4.46 4.66 -11.59
N VAL A 166 3.42 4.87 -10.77
CA VAL A 166 3.30 6.05 -9.91
C VAL A 166 2.99 5.69 -8.46
N GLY A 167 3.54 6.49 -7.55
CA GLY A 167 3.32 6.45 -6.11
C GLY A 167 3.77 5.16 -5.42
N ILE A 168 3.37 5.01 -4.15
CA ILE A 168 3.91 3.99 -3.23
C ILE A 168 3.79 2.54 -3.73
N GLY A 169 2.72 2.25 -4.47
CA GLY A 169 2.40 0.95 -5.02
C GLY A 169 2.81 0.74 -6.47
N GLN A 170 3.43 1.77 -7.11
CA GLN A 170 3.82 1.80 -8.53
C GLN A 170 2.66 1.43 -9.47
N LEU A 171 1.55 2.15 -9.34
CA LEU A 171 0.35 1.90 -10.15
C LEU A 171 0.58 2.27 -11.62
N THR A 172 0.23 1.35 -12.52
CA THR A 172 0.07 1.62 -13.94
C THR A 172 -1.41 1.85 -14.27
N SER A 173 -1.73 2.10 -15.55
CA SER A 173 -3.13 2.35 -15.93
C SER A 173 -4.01 1.12 -15.82
N ASP A 174 -3.45 -0.09 -15.93
CA ASP A 174 -4.25 -1.31 -16.02
C ASP A 174 -4.89 -1.73 -14.68
N PRO A 175 -4.18 -1.71 -13.53
CA PRO A 175 -4.82 -1.87 -12.22
C PRO A 175 -5.93 -0.85 -11.97
N VAL A 176 -5.74 0.41 -12.38
CA VAL A 176 -6.75 1.46 -12.21
C VAL A 176 -7.99 1.19 -13.08
N LYS A 177 -7.79 0.79 -14.34
CA LYS A 177 -8.87 0.37 -15.23
C LYS A 177 -9.64 -0.83 -14.71
N GLU A 178 -8.93 -1.82 -14.15
CA GLU A 178 -9.54 -3.02 -13.63
C GLU A 178 -10.44 -2.71 -12.42
N ILE A 179 -10.05 -1.75 -11.59
CA ILE A 179 -10.82 -1.34 -10.41
C ILE A 179 -11.92 -0.34 -10.76
N ALA A 180 -11.58 0.80 -11.35
CA ALA A 180 -12.52 1.92 -11.53
C ALA A 180 -13.12 2.01 -12.93
N GLY A 181 -12.68 1.18 -13.87
CA GLY A 181 -13.07 1.28 -15.26
C GLY A 181 -12.36 2.41 -16.01
N TRP A 182 -12.78 2.66 -17.26
CA TRP A 182 -12.28 3.76 -18.08
C TRP A 182 -13.27 4.18 -19.16
N LYS A 183 -13.12 5.40 -19.66
CA LYS A 183 -13.87 5.88 -20.82
C LYS A 183 -13.04 5.77 -22.10
N LYS A 184 -13.64 5.24 -23.17
CA LYS A 184 -13.11 5.28 -24.54
C LYS A 184 -14.13 5.98 -25.43
N GLY A 185 -13.89 7.25 -25.74
CA GLY A 185 -14.88 8.09 -26.41
C GLY A 185 -16.08 8.35 -25.49
N LYS A 186 -17.29 8.00 -25.95
CA LYS A 186 -18.53 8.09 -25.15
C LYS A 186 -18.85 6.81 -24.36
N THR A 187 -18.10 5.74 -24.57
CA THR A 187 -18.36 4.44 -23.94
C THR A 187 -17.62 4.36 -22.61
N LEU A 188 -18.35 4.05 -21.54
CA LEU A 188 -17.79 3.67 -20.24
C LEU A 188 -17.57 2.16 -20.23
N HIS A 189 -16.35 1.75 -19.93
CA HIS A 189 -15.98 0.37 -19.65
C HIS A 189 -15.88 0.24 -18.13
N GLU A 190 -16.76 -0.56 -17.55
CA GLU A 190 -16.72 -0.85 -16.12
C GLU A 190 -15.51 -1.73 -15.78
N GLY A 191 -14.89 -1.47 -14.64
CA GLY A 191 -13.79 -2.29 -14.13
C GLY A 191 -14.33 -3.58 -13.52
N ASN A 192 -13.69 -4.72 -13.81
CA ASN A 192 -14.10 -6.02 -13.27
C ASN A 192 -14.06 -6.05 -11.72
N ALA A 193 -13.23 -5.21 -11.12
CA ALA A 193 -13.01 -5.11 -9.68
C ALA A 193 -13.72 -3.90 -9.04
N LYS A 194 -14.73 -3.30 -9.69
CA LYS A 194 -15.46 -2.13 -9.16
C LYS A 194 -16.06 -2.38 -7.77
N HIS A 195 -16.52 -3.60 -7.52
CA HIS A 195 -17.05 -4.05 -6.23
C HIS A 195 -16.07 -3.84 -5.06
N ILE A 196 -14.75 -3.73 -5.32
CA ILE A 196 -13.76 -3.37 -4.31
C ILE A 196 -13.95 -1.94 -3.81
N LEU A 197 -14.16 -0.97 -4.71
CA LEU A 197 -14.42 0.43 -4.34
C LEU A 197 -15.76 0.58 -3.65
N GLU A 198 -16.79 -0.10 -4.17
CA GLU A 198 -18.11 -0.14 -3.55
C GLU A 198 -18.04 -0.71 -2.13
N GLY A 199 -17.21 -1.72 -1.91
CA GLY A 199 -16.93 -2.27 -0.59
C GLY A 199 -16.31 -1.25 0.37
N VAL A 200 -15.42 -0.38 -0.10
CA VAL A 200 -14.84 0.71 0.73
C VAL A 200 -15.88 1.77 1.04
N LEU A 201 -16.65 2.21 0.05
CA LEU A 201 -17.68 3.25 0.17
C LEU A 201 -18.80 2.84 1.14
N ASN A 202 -19.22 1.57 1.09
CA ASN A 202 -20.30 1.03 1.91
C ASN A 202 -19.82 0.45 3.26
N SER A 203 -18.51 0.52 3.56
CA SER A 203 -17.95 -0.09 4.77
C SER A 203 -18.33 0.70 6.02
N SER A 204 -18.77 -0.03 7.05
CA SER A 204 -18.93 0.52 8.41
C SER A 204 -17.62 0.54 9.19
N ASN A 205 -16.52 0.00 8.63
CA ASN A 205 -15.22 -0.01 9.29
C ASN A 205 -14.66 1.44 9.36
N PRO A 206 -14.38 1.98 10.57
CA PRO A 206 -13.76 3.30 10.72
C PRO A 206 -12.42 3.47 9.98
N SER A 207 -11.71 2.37 9.71
CA SER A 207 -10.52 2.39 8.87
C SER A 207 -10.79 2.80 7.42
N CYS A 208 -11.99 2.55 6.90
CA CYS A 208 -12.37 2.91 5.53
C CYS A 208 -12.85 4.36 5.38
N ALA A 209 -13.27 5.01 6.47
CA ALA A 209 -13.90 6.34 6.41
C ALA A 209 -13.11 7.41 5.61
N PRO A 210 -11.80 7.66 5.86
CA PRO A 210 -11.07 8.67 5.09
C PRO A 210 -10.92 8.29 3.61
N PHE A 211 -10.84 6.99 3.30
CA PHE A 211 -10.74 6.50 1.92
C PHE A 211 -12.08 6.61 1.19
N ALA A 212 -13.19 6.28 1.86
CA ALA A 212 -14.52 6.44 1.32
C ALA A 212 -14.78 7.90 0.92
N GLU A 213 -14.37 8.87 1.75
CA GLU A 213 -14.50 10.30 1.42
C GLU A 213 -13.77 10.67 0.12
N ILE A 214 -12.57 10.13 -0.08
CA ILE A 214 -11.75 10.38 -1.28
C ILE A 214 -12.38 9.71 -2.51
N LEU A 215 -12.99 8.53 -2.35
CA LEU A 215 -13.60 7.76 -3.42
C LEU A 215 -15.00 8.26 -3.85
N LYS A 216 -15.68 9.09 -3.04
CA LYS A 216 -17.07 9.54 -3.34
C LYS A 216 -17.23 10.11 -4.75
N ASN A 217 -16.25 10.88 -5.20
CA ASN A 217 -16.27 11.49 -6.54
C ASN A 217 -15.79 10.52 -7.64
N GLU A 218 -15.15 9.41 -7.26
CA GLU A 218 -14.56 8.44 -8.18
C GLU A 218 -15.55 7.35 -8.61
N ASP A 219 -16.59 7.09 -7.80
CA ASP A 219 -17.66 6.14 -8.16
C ASP A 219 -18.47 6.61 -9.37
N GLU A 220 -18.71 7.92 -9.48
CA GLU A 220 -19.40 8.52 -10.63
C GLU A 220 -18.44 8.83 -11.80
N THR A 221 -17.18 9.14 -11.48
CA THR A 221 -16.15 9.48 -12.47
C THR A 221 -14.82 8.82 -12.18
N ALA A 222 -14.49 7.77 -12.94
CA ALA A 222 -13.21 7.09 -12.85
C ALA A 222 -12.03 8.07 -12.80
N PRO A 223 -11.04 7.85 -11.92
CA PRO A 223 -9.96 8.80 -11.72
C PRO A 223 -9.07 8.92 -12.97
N PRO A 224 -8.29 10.02 -13.08
CA PRO A 224 -7.32 10.16 -14.15
C PRO A 224 -6.30 9.01 -14.15
N LEU A 225 -6.13 8.35 -15.29
CA LEU A 225 -5.19 7.22 -15.40
C LEU A 225 -3.75 7.67 -15.14
N PRO A 226 -2.96 6.90 -14.37
CA PRO A 226 -1.60 7.27 -13.97
C PRO A 226 -0.59 7.28 -15.13
N GLY A 227 -0.90 6.67 -16.29
CA GLY A 227 0.01 6.56 -17.43
C GLY A 227 0.33 7.88 -18.16
N SER A 228 -0.09 9.03 -17.64
CA SER A 228 0.18 10.34 -18.24
C SER A 228 0.85 11.28 -17.23
N PRO A 229 1.97 11.94 -17.58
CA PRO A 229 2.68 12.85 -16.69
C PRO A 229 1.82 13.96 -16.07
N LYS A 230 0.77 14.41 -16.78
CA LYS A 230 -0.17 15.43 -16.29
C LYS A 230 -1.03 14.95 -15.10
N ASN A 231 -1.16 13.63 -14.93
CA ASN A 231 -1.96 13.01 -13.89
C ASN A 231 -1.13 12.56 -12.68
N TYR A 232 0.21 12.59 -12.75
CA TYR A 232 1.08 12.07 -11.69
C TYR A 232 0.74 12.68 -10.33
N CYS A 233 0.49 13.99 -10.29
CA CYS A 233 0.19 14.70 -9.05
C CYS A 233 -1.09 14.24 -8.35
N THR A 234 -2.04 13.66 -9.08
CA THR A 234 -3.24 13.05 -8.51
C THR A 234 -2.92 11.78 -7.70
N TRP A 235 -1.74 11.17 -7.92
CA TRP A 235 -1.34 9.87 -7.37
C TRP A 235 -0.13 9.92 -6.43
N VAL A 236 0.61 11.03 -6.39
CA VAL A 236 1.85 11.16 -5.58
C VAL A 236 1.83 12.27 -4.54
N SER A 237 0.73 13.02 -4.45
CA SER A 237 0.58 14.05 -3.42
C SER A 237 0.45 13.43 -2.01
N PRO A 238 0.92 14.12 -0.96
CA PRO A 238 0.55 13.77 0.41
C PRO A 238 -0.96 13.78 0.55
N GLY A 239 -1.50 12.84 1.31
CA GLY A 239 -2.95 12.78 1.52
C GLY A 239 -3.69 12.02 0.42
N GLU A 240 -4.46 12.72 -0.42
CA GLU A 240 -5.27 12.10 -1.47
C GLU A 240 -4.45 11.23 -2.44
N GLY A 241 -3.27 11.68 -2.86
CA GLY A 241 -2.42 10.93 -3.77
C GLY A 241 -1.97 9.60 -3.15
N LEU A 242 -1.41 9.65 -1.94
CA LEU A 242 -1.06 8.47 -1.18
C LEU A 242 -2.28 7.57 -0.92
N ALA A 243 -3.42 8.15 -0.54
CA ALA A 243 -4.65 7.41 -0.24
C ALA A 243 -5.18 6.65 -1.46
N ARG A 244 -5.29 7.33 -2.62
CA ARG A 244 -5.62 6.71 -3.91
C ARG A 244 -4.64 5.59 -4.21
N ASN A 245 -3.35 5.87 -4.09
CA ASN A 245 -2.33 4.88 -4.42
C ASN A 245 -2.44 3.62 -3.56
N LEU A 246 -2.66 3.78 -2.25
CA LEU A 246 -2.86 2.67 -1.32
C LEU A 246 -4.14 1.89 -1.63
N ILE A 247 -5.28 2.56 -1.86
CA ILE A 247 -6.55 1.89 -2.12
C ILE A 247 -6.54 1.14 -3.44
N TYR A 248 -6.03 1.74 -4.51
CA TYR A 248 -5.97 1.06 -5.80
C TYR A 248 -4.92 -0.06 -5.79
N ALA A 249 -3.76 0.14 -5.15
CA ALA A 249 -2.74 -0.91 -5.06
C ALA A 249 -3.18 -2.07 -4.17
N LEU A 250 -3.83 -1.82 -3.02
CA LEU A 250 -4.33 -2.89 -2.17
C LEU A 250 -5.61 -3.51 -2.73
N GLY A 251 -6.46 -2.71 -3.37
CA GLY A 251 -7.69 -3.17 -4.01
C GLY A 251 -7.43 -4.11 -5.16
N TYR A 252 -6.46 -3.78 -6.02
CA TYR A 252 -6.03 -4.69 -7.08
C TYR A 252 -5.46 -5.97 -6.45
N TYR A 253 -4.92 -5.90 -5.21
CA TYR A 253 -4.23 -7.02 -4.60
C TYR A 253 -5.21 -8.04 -4.09
N VAL A 254 -6.19 -7.51 -3.38
CA VAL A 254 -7.34 -8.25 -2.93
C VAL A 254 -8.07 -8.88 -4.12
N TYR A 255 -8.36 -8.11 -5.18
CA TYR A 255 -9.03 -8.64 -6.37
C TYR A 255 -8.22 -9.78 -7.03
N MET A 256 -6.92 -9.57 -7.26
CA MET A 256 -6.05 -10.61 -7.82
C MET A 256 -6.02 -11.86 -6.93
N ARG A 257 -5.90 -11.69 -5.62
CA ARG A 257 -5.83 -12.80 -4.67
C ARG A 257 -7.13 -13.58 -4.65
N ASP A 258 -8.26 -12.90 -4.44
CA ASP A 258 -9.52 -13.52 -4.07
C ASP A 258 -10.36 -13.95 -5.28
N ASP A 259 -10.28 -13.22 -6.39
CA ASP A 259 -11.17 -13.44 -7.55
C ASP A 259 -10.45 -14.14 -8.71
N VAL A 260 -9.12 -14.04 -8.77
CA VAL A 260 -8.32 -14.60 -9.88
C VAL A 260 -7.48 -15.78 -9.44
N ILE A 261 -6.60 -15.59 -8.45
CA ILE A 261 -5.59 -16.59 -8.08
C ILE A 261 -6.19 -17.68 -7.21
N ARG A 262 -6.92 -17.34 -6.14
CA ARG A 262 -7.52 -18.33 -5.25
C ARG A 262 -8.47 -19.27 -5.99
N PRO A 263 -9.44 -18.82 -6.81
CA PRO A 263 -10.34 -19.74 -7.51
C PRO A 263 -9.59 -20.65 -8.50
N ALA A 264 -8.57 -20.12 -9.19
CA ALA A 264 -7.73 -20.91 -10.08
C ALA A 264 -6.90 -21.96 -9.35
N MET A 265 -6.44 -21.65 -8.13
CA MET A 265 -5.69 -22.54 -7.26
C MET A 265 -6.60 -23.60 -6.63
N GLU A 266 -7.79 -23.23 -6.15
CA GLU A 266 -8.80 -24.14 -5.58
C GLU A 266 -9.26 -25.19 -6.60
N LYS A 267 -9.45 -24.80 -7.87
CA LYS A 267 -9.79 -25.72 -8.96
C LYS A 267 -8.73 -26.82 -9.18
N ARG A 268 -7.49 -26.58 -8.77
CA ARG A 268 -6.36 -27.51 -8.92
C ARG A 268 -6.06 -28.27 -7.63
N SER A 269 -6.07 -27.55 -6.51
CA SER A 269 -5.76 -28.07 -5.19
C SER A 269 -6.42 -27.20 -4.12
N PRO A 270 -7.59 -27.64 -3.59
CA PRO A 270 -8.25 -26.98 -2.47
C PRO A 270 -7.39 -26.89 -1.21
N VAL A 271 -6.48 -27.86 -0.99
CA VAL A 271 -5.58 -27.85 0.18
C VAL A 271 -4.52 -26.76 0.02
N MET A 272 -3.89 -26.66 -1.15
CA MET A 272 -2.87 -25.63 -1.39
C MET A 272 -3.48 -24.22 -1.36
N ALA A 273 -4.71 -24.04 -1.84
CA ALA A 273 -5.37 -22.73 -1.83
C ALA A 273 -5.62 -22.17 -0.42
N LYS A 274 -5.67 -23.04 0.61
CA LYS A 274 -5.76 -22.65 2.02
C LYS A 274 -4.41 -22.24 2.62
N ASN A 275 -3.30 -22.44 1.90
CA ASN A 275 -1.99 -21.99 2.33
C ASN A 275 -1.81 -20.50 1.98
N ASN A 276 -2.00 -19.63 2.97
CA ASN A 276 -1.94 -18.18 2.77
C ASN A 276 -0.59 -17.70 2.22
N ASP A 277 0.54 -18.24 2.69
CA ASP A 277 1.87 -17.87 2.18
C ASP A 277 1.94 -18.15 0.66
N LEU A 278 1.53 -19.35 0.24
CA LEU A 278 1.60 -19.76 -1.16
C LEU A 278 0.64 -18.95 -2.05
N LEU A 279 -0.58 -18.72 -1.58
CA LEU A 279 -1.56 -17.88 -2.27
C LEU A 279 -1.03 -16.45 -2.47
N ASN A 280 -0.43 -15.87 -1.43
CA ASN A 280 0.15 -14.53 -1.49
C ASN A 280 1.38 -14.47 -2.42
N TYR A 281 2.20 -15.53 -2.50
CA TYR A 281 3.28 -15.62 -3.49
C TYR A 281 2.77 -15.63 -4.93
N PHE A 282 1.74 -16.43 -5.25
CA PHE A 282 1.13 -16.40 -6.58
C PHE A 282 0.46 -15.06 -6.87
N THR A 283 -0.11 -14.41 -5.86
CA THR A 283 -0.65 -13.06 -5.98
C THR A 283 0.46 -12.06 -6.29
N LEU A 284 1.63 -12.13 -5.64
CA LEU A 284 2.79 -11.31 -6.00
C LEU A 284 3.27 -11.55 -7.44
N VAL A 285 3.21 -12.78 -7.95
CA VAL A 285 3.49 -13.04 -9.38
C VAL A 285 2.49 -12.29 -10.26
N ALA A 286 1.20 -12.30 -9.91
CA ALA A 286 0.16 -11.62 -10.67
C ALA A 286 0.32 -10.09 -10.69
N TYR A 287 1.04 -9.55 -9.70
CA TYR A 287 1.44 -8.15 -9.63
C TYR A 287 2.62 -7.76 -10.50
N GLY A 288 3.54 -8.70 -10.69
CA GLY A 288 4.76 -8.44 -11.41
C GLY A 288 4.51 -8.18 -12.91
N PRO A 289 5.57 -7.90 -13.68
CA PRO A 289 5.47 -7.54 -15.10
C PRO A 289 4.72 -8.56 -15.99
N GLY A 290 4.73 -9.85 -15.63
CA GLY A 290 3.99 -10.88 -16.38
C GLY A 290 2.49 -10.96 -16.05
N GLY A 291 2.04 -10.21 -15.04
CA GLY A 291 0.64 -10.08 -14.68
C GLY A 291 -0.04 -11.40 -14.29
N PRO A 292 -1.38 -11.41 -14.28
CA PRO A 292 -2.17 -12.58 -13.88
C PRO A 292 -1.92 -13.79 -14.79
N ALA A 293 -1.66 -13.55 -16.08
CA ALA A 293 -1.38 -14.60 -17.07
C ALA A 293 -0.15 -15.43 -16.68
N GLN A 294 0.92 -14.80 -16.19
CA GLN A 294 2.11 -15.50 -15.72
C GLN A 294 1.78 -16.36 -14.49
N SER A 295 1.07 -15.81 -13.52
CA SER A 295 0.70 -16.55 -12.30
C SER A 295 -0.18 -17.78 -12.63
N LEU A 296 -1.20 -17.60 -13.47
CA LEU A 296 -2.06 -18.69 -13.95
C LEU A 296 -1.30 -19.73 -14.79
N ALA A 297 -0.26 -19.32 -15.54
CA ALA A 297 0.63 -20.24 -16.23
C ALA A 297 1.50 -21.04 -15.25
N MET A 298 2.00 -20.43 -14.18
CA MET A 298 2.77 -21.14 -13.14
C MET A 298 1.90 -22.16 -12.39
N LEU A 299 0.67 -21.78 -12.00
CA LEU A 299 -0.30 -22.71 -11.39
C LEU A 299 -0.53 -23.95 -12.28
N ARG A 300 -0.57 -23.77 -13.61
CA ARG A 300 -0.65 -24.84 -14.60
C ARG A 300 0.61 -25.69 -14.65
N ASN A 301 1.76 -25.05 -14.83
CA ASN A 301 3.03 -25.71 -15.11
C ASN A 301 3.59 -26.46 -13.89
N PHE A 302 3.33 -25.96 -12.67
CA PHE A 302 3.80 -26.60 -11.45
C PHE A 302 3.00 -27.85 -11.07
N ARG A 303 1.92 -28.14 -11.81
CA ARG A 303 1.04 -29.31 -11.60
C ARG A 303 0.63 -29.44 -10.12
N LEU A 304 0.12 -28.34 -9.56
CA LEU A 304 -0.31 -28.31 -8.17
C LEU A 304 -1.36 -29.39 -7.89
N SER A 305 -1.20 -30.06 -6.74
CA SER A 305 -2.13 -31.05 -6.21
C SER A 305 -2.15 -30.95 -4.70
N ASP A 306 -3.14 -31.57 -4.05
CA ASP A 306 -3.24 -31.57 -2.58
C ASP A 306 -2.05 -32.27 -1.88
N LYS A 307 -1.25 -33.03 -2.63
CA LYS A 307 -0.04 -33.71 -2.13
C LYS A 307 1.25 -32.93 -2.38
N SER A 308 1.19 -31.77 -3.05
CA SER A 308 2.37 -30.94 -3.29
C SER A 308 2.96 -30.43 -1.97
N ASN A 309 4.27 -30.22 -1.91
CA ASN A 309 4.89 -29.56 -0.76
C ASN A 309 4.87 -28.03 -0.97
N PRO A 310 4.27 -27.22 -0.07
CA PRO A 310 4.20 -25.77 -0.23
C PRO A 310 5.57 -25.07 -0.37
N GLU A 311 6.59 -25.54 0.35
CA GLU A 311 7.94 -24.95 0.30
C GLU A 311 8.65 -25.26 -1.02
N ASP A 312 8.43 -26.46 -1.60
CA ASP A 312 8.93 -26.79 -2.93
C ASP A 312 8.28 -25.92 -4.00
N VAL A 313 6.97 -25.67 -3.88
CA VAL A 313 6.25 -24.78 -4.81
C VAL A 313 6.74 -23.34 -4.66
N LYS A 314 6.92 -22.84 -3.45
CA LYS A 314 7.52 -21.53 -3.20
C LYS A 314 8.90 -21.41 -3.84
N THR A 315 9.75 -22.43 -3.68
CA THR A 315 11.09 -22.46 -4.32
C THR A 315 10.98 -22.39 -5.85
N LYS A 316 10.01 -23.09 -6.44
CA LYS A 316 9.72 -22.98 -7.88
C LYS A 316 9.25 -21.57 -8.27
N ILE A 317 8.40 -20.92 -7.48
CA ILE A 317 7.98 -19.53 -7.74
C ILE A 317 9.20 -18.62 -7.75
N LEU A 318 10.05 -18.67 -6.72
CA LEU A 318 11.26 -17.84 -6.62
C LEU A 318 12.19 -18.05 -7.82
N LYS A 319 12.39 -19.30 -8.24
CA LYS A 319 13.22 -19.62 -9.42
C LYS A 319 12.65 -19.11 -10.75
N ASN A 320 11.32 -19.04 -10.88
CA ASN A 320 10.66 -18.74 -12.16
C ASN A 320 10.05 -17.33 -12.25
N SER A 321 10.04 -16.57 -11.15
CA SER A 321 9.57 -15.19 -11.11
C SER A 321 10.68 -14.25 -10.63
N GLY A 322 11.30 -13.55 -11.57
CA GLY A 322 12.33 -12.55 -11.26
C GLY A 322 11.81 -11.47 -10.31
N TYR A 323 10.55 -11.05 -10.45
CA TYR A 323 9.92 -10.07 -9.57
C TYR A 323 9.78 -10.56 -8.12
N VAL A 324 9.34 -11.81 -7.92
CA VAL A 324 9.19 -12.36 -6.56
C VAL A 324 10.56 -12.63 -5.93
N ASN A 325 11.54 -13.10 -6.71
CA ASN A 325 12.91 -13.25 -6.23
C ASN A 325 13.50 -11.91 -5.79
N GLN A 326 13.39 -10.87 -6.63
CA GLN A 326 13.82 -9.52 -6.32
C GLN A 326 13.11 -8.99 -5.06
N THR A 327 11.81 -9.27 -4.90
CA THR A 327 11.04 -8.88 -3.71
C THR A 327 11.63 -9.48 -2.42
N GLU A 328 12.09 -10.73 -2.45
CA GLU A 328 12.78 -11.35 -1.30
C GLU A 328 14.19 -10.77 -1.09
N GLU A 329 14.94 -10.51 -2.16
CA GLU A 329 16.27 -9.86 -2.09
C GLU A 329 16.16 -8.46 -1.46
N LYS A 330 15.17 -7.68 -1.88
CA LYS A 330 14.89 -6.36 -1.33
C LYS A 330 14.45 -6.41 0.13
N MET A 331 13.85 -7.51 0.58
CA MET A 331 13.59 -7.73 2.01
C MET A 331 14.91 -7.93 2.79
N LEU A 332 15.92 -8.57 2.21
CA LEU A 332 17.24 -8.71 2.85
C LEU A 332 17.96 -7.36 2.96
N GLU A 333 17.88 -6.52 1.94
CA GLU A 333 18.40 -5.14 2.00
C GLU A 333 17.75 -4.35 3.14
N LEU A 334 16.42 -4.47 3.32
CA LEU A 334 15.71 -3.83 4.44
C LEU A 334 16.27 -4.32 5.77
N LEU A 335 16.43 -5.63 5.93
CA LEU A 335 16.95 -6.21 7.17
C LEU A 335 18.36 -5.72 7.51
N GLY A 336 19.22 -5.49 6.50
CA GLY A 336 20.56 -4.93 6.69
C GLY A 336 20.57 -3.50 7.22
N HIS A 337 19.48 -2.75 7.05
CA HIS A 337 19.31 -1.45 7.70
C HIS A 337 18.64 -1.54 9.07
N LEU A 338 18.00 -2.66 9.39
CA LEU A 338 17.24 -2.85 10.62
C LEU A 338 18.07 -3.51 11.73
N LYS A 339 18.95 -4.45 11.38
CA LYS A 339 19.77 -5.21 12.35
C LYS A 339 20.97 -5.91 11.71
N GLU A 340 21.88 -6.41 12.54
CA GLU A 340 23.06 -7.16 12.12
C GLU A 340 22.74 -8.63 11.76
N GLU A 341 23.58 -9.23 10.92
CA GLU A 341 23.50 -10.64 10.52
C GLU A 341 23.92 -11.60 11.66
N PRO A 342 23.45 -12.86 11.65
CA PRO A 342 22.61 -13.52 10.64
C PRO A 342 21.09 -13.28 10.80
N TYR A 343 20.37 -13.24 9.68
CA TYR A 343 18.90 -13.14 9.68
C TYR A 343 18.22 -14.51 9.81
N SER A 344 17.28 -14.63 10.74
CA SER A 344 16.47 -15.84 10.92
C SER A 344 15.44 -16.02 9.80
N ASN A 345 14.84 -17.21 9.70
CA ASN A 345 13.73 -17.44 8.78
C ASN A 345 12.50 -16.57 9.10
N HIS A 346 12.29 -16.21 10.37
CA HIS A 346 11.22 -15.28 10.75
C HIS A 346 11.47 -13.87 10.21
N ASP A 347 12.73 -13.41 10.21
CA ASP A 347 13.11 -12.12 9.64
C ASP A 347 12.90 -12.09 8.13
N LYS A 348 13.39 -13.11 7.43
CA LYS A 348 13.23 -13.23 5.96
C LYS A 348 11.77 -13.34 5.53
N LYS A 349 10.92 -13.96 6.37
CA LYS A 349 9.47 -13.98 6.16
C LYS A 349 8.80 -12.62 6.42
N GLY A 350 9.47 -11.68 7.08
CA GLY A 350 8.91 -10.38 7.48
C GLY A 350 8.14 -10.42 8.80
N ASN A 351 8.18 -11.53 9.54
CA ASN A 351 7.44 -11.69 10.79
C ASN A 351 7.90 -10.69 11.86
N THR A 352 9.18 -10.30 11.85
CA THR A 352 9.71 -9.32 12.81
C THR A 352 9.30 -7.88 12.49
N CYS A 353 8.79 -7.64 11.29
CA CYS A 353 8.32 -6.34 10.80
C CYS A 353 6.82 -6.10 10.96
N VAL A 354 6.10 -7.04 11.57
CA VAL A 354 4.66 -6.92 11.82
C VAL A 354 4.34 -7.17 13.30
N GLU A 355 3.26 -6.59 13.81
CA GLU A 355 2.76 -6.73 15.19
C GLU A 355 1.24 -6.75 15.32
#